data_AF-A0A7C4ID42-F1
#
_entry.id   AF-A0A7C4ID42-F1
#
_cell.length_a   1.000
_cell.length_b   1.000
_cell.length_c   1.000
_cell.angle_alpha   90.00
_cell.angle_beta   90.00
_cell.angle_gamma   90.00
#
_symmetry.space_group_name_H-M   'P 1'
#
loop_
_entity.id
_entity.type
_entity.pdbx_description
1 polymer ?
#
loop_
_entity_poly.entity_id
_entity_poly.type
_entity_poly.pdbx_seq_one_letter_code
_entity_poly.pdbx_strand_id
1 'polypeptide(L)'
;MKASPDRNDLPLAGVRVIEFTHMVMGPTCGMILADLGAEVIKVEPPGGDKTRKLPGLGIGFFRTFNRNKKSVVLDIHSREGYAAALDLIGTCDVLIENFRPGLMASAGLDYAALAQRFPRLIYVSHKGFLPGPYEKRLALDEVVQMMGGLAYMTGL
;
A
#
# COMPACT_ATOMS: atom_id res chain seq x y z
N MET A 1 13.09 33.90 4.23
CA MET A 1 12.80 32.45 4.10
C MET A 1 11.83 32.07 5.22
N LYS A 2 10.60 31.64 4.90
CA LYS A 2 9.74 31.01 5.91
C LYS A 2 10.38 29.67 6.29
N ALA A 3 10.48 29.38 7.58
CA ALA A 3 10.93 28.08 8.05
C ALA A 3 10.06 26.97 7.43
N SER A 4 10.67 25.86 7.05
CA SER A 4 9.96 24.65 6.66
C SER A 4 8.98 24.30 7.80
N PRO A 5 7.70 23.97 7.51
CA PRO A 5 6.77 23.57 8.55
C PRO A 5 7.36 22.37 9.32
N ASP A 6 7.22 22.39 10.64
CA ASP A 6 7.64 21.26 11.46
C ASP A 6 6.74 20.06 11.11
N ARG A 7 7.23 18.82 11.24
CA ARG A 7 6.43 17.64 10.84
C ARG A 7 5.10 17.57 11.61
N ASN A 8 5.07 18.14 12.81
CA ASN A 8 3.91 18.25 13.67
C ASN A 8 2.85 19.26 13.19
N ASP A 9 3.19 20.14 12.24
CA ASP A 9 2.26 21.15 11.67
C ASP A 9 1.58 20.66 10.38
N LEU A 10 1.90 19.46 9.91
CA LEU A 10 1.33 18.91 8.68
C LEU A 10 -0.08 18.31 8.90
N PRO A 11 -0.96 18.32 7.89
CA PRO A 11 -2.38 17.94 8.06
C PRO A 11 -2.64 16.53 8.60
N LEU A 12 -1.72 15.59 8.38
CA LEU A 12 -1.82 14.21 8.85
C LEU A 12 -0.82 13.89 9.97
N ALA A 13 -0.28 14.90 10.65
CA ALA A 13 0.55 14.70 11.83
C ALA A 13 -0.20 13.86 12.87
N GLY A 14 0.48 12.86 13.43
CA GLY A 14 -0.10 11.92 14.40
C GLY A 14 -0.88 10.74 13.81
N VAL A 15 -1.18 10.74 12.51
CA VAL A 15 -1.81 9.59 11.84
C VAL A 15 -0.78 8.51 11.54
N ARG A 16 -1.05 7.26 11.91
CA ARG A 16 -0.21 6.11 11.56
C ARG A 16 -0.86 5.24 10.49
N VAL A 17 -0.07 4.87 9.48
CA VAL A 17 -0.49 4.06 8.34
C VAL A 17 0.39 2.83 8.22
N ILE A 18 -0.21 1.65 8.12
CA ILE A 18 0.49 0.40 7.78
C ILE A 18 0.21 0.04 6.34
N GLU A 19 1.26 -0.13 5.55
CA GLU A 19 1.17 -0.32 4.11
C GLU A 19 1.69 -1.70 3.69
N PHE A 20 0.77 -2.57 3.27
CA PHE A 20 1.03 -3.85 2.62
C PHE A 20 0.88 -3.72 1.11
N THR A 21 1.77 -2.94 0.50
CA THR A 21 1.68 -2.66 -0.94
C THR A 21 2.99 -2.86 -1.68
N HIS A 22 2.90 -2.98 -3.01
CA HIS A 22 4.04 -3.04 -3.91
C HIS A 22 3.74 -2.36 -5.25
N MET A 23 4.76 -2.25 -6.11
CA MET A 23 4.69 -1.58 -7.42
C MET A 23 4.44 -0.07 -7.29
N VAL A 24 3.38 0.46 -7.91
CA VAL A 24 3.17 1.90 -8.07
C VAL A 24 1.90 2.39 -7.37
N MET A 25 0.74 1.83 -7.73
CA MET A 25 -0.58 2.30 -7.25
C MET A 25 -0.68 2.41 -5.72
N GLY A 26 -0.38 1.33 -5.00
CA GLY A 26 -0.44 1.31 -3.53
C GLY A 26 0.61 2.22 -2.88
N PRO A 27 1.91 2.10 -3.24
CA PRO A 27 2.95 2.96 -2.68
C PRO A 27 2.73 4.46 -2.95
N THR A 28 2.08 4.83 -4.04
CA THR A 28 1.72 6.23 -4.33
C THR A 28 0.75 6.77 -3.29
N CYS A 29 -0.26 6.00 -2.89
CA CYS A 29 -1.20 6.38 -1.83
C CYS A 29 -0.45 6.67 -0.52
N GLY A 30 0.38 5.73 -0.05
CA GLY A 30 1.14 5.94 1.18
C GLY A 30 2.18 7.07 1.05
N MET A 31 2.77 7.29 -0.12
CA MET A 31 3.68 8.42 -0.34
C MET A 31 2.97 9.76 -0.13
N ILE A 32 1.77 9.93 -0.70
CA ILE A 32 0.99 11.15 -0.54
C ILE A 32 0.66 11.37 0.95
N LEU A 33 0.25 10.32 1.67
CA LEU A 33 -0.04 10.42 3.10
C LEU A 33 1.21 10.79 3.93
N ALA A 34 2.37 10.20 3.60
CA ALA A 34 3.64 10.50 4.25
C ALA A 34 4.09 11.94 3.98
N ASP A 35 3.94 12.42 2.74
CA ASP A 35 4.24 13.80 2.33
C ASP A 35 3.33 14.81 3.05
N LEU A 36 2.11 14.39 3.45
CA LEU A 36 1.17 15.16 4.27
C LEU A 36 1.37 14.98 5.79
N GLY A 37 2.44 14.30 6.22
CA GLY A 37 2.87 14.23 7.62
C GLY A 37 2.59 12.91 8.35
N ALA A 38 1.85 11.98 7.73
CA ALA A 38 1.54 10.70 8.36
C ALA A 38 2.81 9.87 8.63
N GLU A 39 2.77 9.03 9.67
CA GLU A 39 3.76 7.98 9.88
C GLU A 39 3.37 6.75 9.06
N VAL A 40 4.00 6.58 7.90
CA VAL A 40 3.75 5.44 7.03
C VAL A 40 4.83 4.38 7.25
N ILE A 41 4.42 3.18 7.65
CA ILE A 41 5.27 2.02 7.84
C ILE A 41 4.94 0.99 6.76
N LYS A 42 5.86 0.81 5.83
CA LYS A 42 5.76 -0.21 4.79
C LYS A 42 6.15 -1.57 5.37
N VAL A 43 5.26 -2.55 5.21
CA VAL A 43 5.56 -3.94 5.51
C VAL A 43 6.05 -4.63 4.25
N GLU A 44 7.28 -5.11 4.29
CA GLU A 44 7.93 -5.81 3.18
C GLU A 44 8.04 -7.30 3.47
N PRO A 45 7.92 -8.18 2.44
CA PRO A 45 8.18 -9.59 2.63
C PRO A 45 9.69 -9.85 2.87
N PRO A 46 10.08 -11.04 3.35
CA PRO A 46 11.47 -11.45 3.38
C PRO A 46 12.16 -11.23 2.03
N GLY A 47 13.32 -10.56 2.04
CA GLY A 47 14.04 -10.15 0.84
C GLY A 47 13.68 -8.75 0.30
N GLY A 48 12.67 -8.10 0.86
CA GLY A 48 12.26 -6.72 0.56
C GLY A 48 11.32 -6.60 -0.65
N ASP A 49 10.83 -5.39 -0.89
CA ASP A 49 10.04 -5.03 -2.07
C ASP A 49 10.88 -5.20 -3.34
N LYS A 50 10.35 -5.97 -4.30
CA LYS A 50 11.01 -6.26 -5.58
C LYS A 50 11.35 -4.99 -6.38
N THR A 51 10.58 -3.90 -6.20
CA THR A 51 10.84 -2.61 -6.85
C THR A 51 12.17 -1.99 -6.46
N ARG A 52 12.78 -2.41 -5.34
CA ARG A 52 14.13 -1.97 -4.92
C ARG A 52 15.23 -2.34 -5.91
N LYS A 53 15.01 -3.39 -6.72
CA LYS A 53 16.02 -3.98 -7.62
C LYS A 53 15.56 -4.00 -9.08
N LEU A 54 14.50 -3.28 -9.43
CA LEU A 54 14.02 -3.26 -10.82
C LEU A 54 15.04 -2.60 -11.76
N PRO A 55 15.34 -3.21 -12.92
CA PRO A 55 16.21 -2.62 -13.93
C PRO A 55 15.45 -1.64 -14.84
N GLY A 56 16.18 -0.96 -15.72
CA GLY A 56 15.62 -0.13 -16.78
C GLY A 56 14.74 1.01 -16.26
N LEU A 57 13.59 1.22 -16.89
CA LEU A 57 12.63 2.27 -16.52
C LEU A 57 12.10 2.15 -15.08
N GLY A 58 12.18 0.95 -14.48
CA GLY A 58 11.74 0.69 -13.11
C GLY A 58 12.72 1.10 -12.01
N ILE A 59 13.96 1.49 -12.35
CA ILE A 59 15.04 1.74 -11.37
C ILE A 59 14.70 2.85 -10.37
N GLY A 60 13.85 3.80 -10.77
CA GLY A 60 13.41 4.91 -9.93
C GLY A 60 12.20 4.60 -9.05
N PHE A 61 11.49 3.49 -9.27
CA PHE A 61 10.16 3.28 -8.69
C PHE A 61 10.20 3.25 -7.17
N PHE A 62 11.08 2.43 -6.58
CA PHE A 62 11.14 2.33 -5.13
C PHE A 62 11.47 3.67 -4.48
N ARG A 63 12.49 4.37 -4.99
CA ARG A 63 12.94 5.65 -4.44
C ARG A 63 11.87 6.74 -4.56
N THR A 64 11.13 6.75 -5.67
CA THR A 64 10.08 7.73 -5.93
C THR A 64 8.89 7.53 -5.00
N PHE A 65 8.34 6.32 -4.94
CA PHE A 65 7.08 6.06 -4.26
C PHE A 65 7.21 5.63 -2.79
N ASN A 66 8.44 5.53 -2.25
CA ASN A 66 8.65 5.14 -0.85
C ASN A 66 9.50 6.13 -0.05
N ARG A 67 9.69 7.37 -0.56
CA ARG A 67 10.24 8.46 0.26
C ARG A 67 9.36 8.74 1.48
N ASN A 68 9.95 9.27 2.54
CA ASN A 68 9.28 9.61 3.80
C ASN A 68 8.64 8.44 4.58
N LYS A 69 8.77 7.21 4.10
CA LYS A 69 8.25 6.01 4.78
C LYS A 69 9.31 5.35 5.67
N LYS A 70 8.85 4.71 6.74
CA LYS A 70 9.58 3.67 7.46
C LYS A 70 9.34 2.31 6.80
N SER A 71 10.19 1.34 7.08
CA SER A 71 10.04 -0.02 6.56
C SER A 71 10.36 -1.06 7.63
N VAL A 72 9.61 -2.17 7.61
CA VAL A 72 9.87 -3.37 8.39
C VAL A 72 9.68 -4.60 7.52
N VAL A 73 10.51 -5.62 7.71
CA VAL A 73 10.37 -6.90 7.02
C VAL A 73 9.57 -7.85 7.91
N LEU A 74 8.46 -8.38 7.41
CA LEU A 74 7.62 -9.37 8.09
C LEU A 74 7.21 -10.47 7.12
N ASP A 75 7.31 -11.72 7.57
CA ASP A 75 6.67 -12.85 6.89
C ASP A 75 5.29 -13.11 7.49
N ILE A 76 4.25 -12.58 6.85
CA ILE A 76 2.86 -12.72 7.30
C ILE A 76 2.32 -14.15 7.21
N HIS A 77 3.05 -15.08 6.58
CA HIS A 77 2.68 -16.49 6.51
C HIS A 77 3.28 -17.32 7.64
N SER A 78 4.29 -16.78 8.33
CA SER A 78 4.79 -17.36 9.59
C SER A 78 3.86 -16.99 10.74
N ARG A 79 3.78 -17.85 11.76
CA ARG A 79 2.94 -17.59 12.94
C ARG A 79 3.41 -16.34 13.69
N GLU A 80 4.72 -16.19 13.83
CA GLU A 80 5.36 -15.07 14.53
C GLU A 80 5.21 -13.77 13.74
N GLY A 81 5.38 -13.81 12.41
CA GLY A 81 5.20 -12.63 11.57
C GLY A 81 3.74 -12.22 11.41
N TYR A 82 2.79 -13.16 11.41
CA TYR A 82 1.36 -12.85 11.50
C TYR A 82 1.00 -12.16 12.81
N ALA A 83 1.49 -12.67 13.95
CA ALA A 83 1.30 -12.02 15.25
C ALA A 83 1.89 -10.60 15.27
N ALA A 84 3.12 -10.43 14.79
CA ALA A 84 3.76 -9.13 14.69
C ALA A 84 3.01 -8.17 13.75
N ALA A 85 2.47 -8.67 12.64
CA ALA A 85 1.65 -7.87 11.73
C ALA A 85 0.36 -7.39 12.41
N LEU A 86 -0.33 -8.26 13.16
CA LEU A 86 -1.52 -7.89 13.92
C LEU A 86 -1.22 -6.87 15.01
N ASP A 87 -0.11 -7.03 15.74
CA ASP A 87 0.30 -6.08 16.77
C ASP A 87 0.60 -4.71 16.15
N LEU A 88 1.28 -4.69 15.00
CA LEU A 88 1.58 -3.46 14.26
C LEU A 88 0.29 -2.78 13.76
N ILE A 89 -0.64 -3.55 13.18
CA ILE A 89 -1.96 -3.06 12.73
C ILE A 89 -2.75 -2.50 13.91
N GLY A 90 -2.67 -3.11 15.09
CA GLY A 90 -3.34 -2.61 16.30
C GLY A 90 -2.87 -1.23 16.76
N THR A 91 -1.77 -0.70 16.20
CA THR A 91 -1.26 0.63 16.51
C THR A 91 -1.61 1.70 15.47
N CYS A 92 -2.26 1.34 14.36
CA CYS A 92 -2.48 2.26 13.25
C CYS A 92 -3.94 2.70 13.10
N ASP A 93 -4.10 3.81 12.39
CA ASP A 93 -5.41 4.36 12.03
C ASP A 93 -5.85 3.85 10.65
N VAL A 94 -4.89 3.63 9.75
CA VAL A 94 -5.13 3.24 8.36
C VAL A 94 -4.29 2.02 7.99
N LEU A 95 -4.92 1.03 7.35
CA LEU A 95 -4.24 -0.05 6.65
C LEU A 95 -4.47 0.09 5.15
N ILE A 96 -3.38 0.03 4.38
CA ILE A 96 -3.42 0.09 2.91
C ILE A 96 -2.87 -1.21 2.34
N GLU A 97 -3.59 -1.81 1.39
CA GLU A 97 -3.09 -2.96 0.63
C GLU A 97 -3.47 -2.91 -0.85
N ASN A 98 -2.67 -3.58 -1.69
CA ASN A 98 -2.95 -3.70 -3.12
C ASN A 98 -2.68 -5.10 -3.69
N PHE A 99 -2.81 -6.13 -2.86
CA PHE A 99 -2.57 -7.50 -3.30
C PHE A 99 -3.72 -8.02 -4.17
N ARG A 100 -3.49 -9.15 -4.86
CA ARG A 100 -4.55 -9.83 -5.59
C ARG A 100 -5.74 -10.17 -4.65
N PRO A 101 -6.98 -10.14 -5.16
CA PRO A 101 -8.15 -10.54 -4.37
C PRO A 101 -7.96 -11.88 -3.68
N GLY A 102 -8.41 -11.97 -2.43
CA GLY A 102 -8.31 -13.17 -1.60
C GLY A 102 -6.98 -13.36 -0.85
N LEU A 103 -5.88 -12.68 -1.22
CA LEU A 103 -4.61 -12.88 -0.51
C LEU A 103 -4.71 -12.48 0.97
N MET A 104 -5.21 -11.27 1.25
CA MET A 104 -5.36 -10.80 2.65
C MET A 104 -6.36 -11.65 3.43
N ALA A 105 -7.42 -12.15 2.78
CA ALA A 105 -8.38 -13.05 3.41
C ALA A 105 -7.72 -14.38 3.78
N SER A 106 -6.91 -14.95 2.88
CA SER A 106 -6.15 -16.18 3.17
C SER A 106 -5.10 -16.01 4.27
N ALA A 107 -4.62 -14.78 4.46
CA ALA A 107 -3.70 -14.42 5.54
C ALA A 107 -4.43 -14.02 6.85
N GLY A 108 -5.76 -13.95 6.87
CA GLY A 108 -6.53 -13.48 8.03
C GLY A 108 -6.41 -11.98 8.33
N LEU A 109 -5.97 -11.19 7.35
CA LEU A 109 -5.72 -9.75 7.47
C LEU A 109 -6.66 -8.92 6.57
N ASP A 110 -7.79 -9.48 6.13
CA ASP A 110 -8.78 -8.73 5.35
C ASP A 110 -9.66 -7.84 6.24
N TYR A 111 -10.47 -7.00 5.59
CA TYR A 111 -11.36 -6.09 6.30
C TYR A 111 -12.33 -6.81 7.24
N ALA A 112 -12.91 -7.95 6.82
CA ALA A 112 -13.89 -8.68 7.62
C ALA A 112 -13.29 -9.22 8.92
N ALA A 113 -12.05 -9.71 8.89
CA ALA A 113 -11.33 -10.15 10.09
C ALA A 113 -10.88 -8.96 10.96
N LEU A 114 -10.29 -7.93 10.34
CA LEU A 114 -9.68 -6.83 11.09
C LEU A 114 -10.72 -5.86 11.69
N ALA A 115 -11.83 -5.60 11.02
CA ALA A 115 -12.86 -4.68 11.51
C ALA A 115 -13.52 -5.16 12.81
N GLN A 116 -13.56 -6.47 13.04
CA GLN A 116 -14.06 -7.02 14.30
C GLN A 116 -13.10 -6.75 15.48
N ARG A 117 -11.80 -6.78 15.22
CA ARG A 117 -10.75 -6.58 16.24
C ARG A 117 -10.41 -5.11 16.44
N PHE A 118 -10.45 -4.32 15.37
CA PHE A 118 -10.05 -2.92 15.32
C PHE A 118 -11.16 -2.08 14.69
N PRO A 119 -12.26 -1.78 15.42
CA PRO A 119 -13.46 -1.17 14.84
C PRO A 119 -13.26 0.27 14.35
N ARG A 120 -12.14 0.92 14.70
CA ARG A 120 -11.77 2.27 14.24
C ARG A 120 -10.84 2.25 13.02
N LEU A 121 -10.39 1.07 12.57
CA LEU A 121 -9.44 0.93 11.49
C LEU A 121 -10.06 1.34 10.16
N ILE A 122 -9.41 2.26 9.45
CA ILE A 122 -9.73 2.55 8.05
C ILE A 122 -8.96 1.56 7.17
N TYR A 123 -9.68 0.71 6.44
CA TYR A 123 -9.08 -0.28 5.55
C TYR A 123 -9.23 0.17 4.09
N VAL A 124 -8.10 0.33 3.40
CA VAL A 124 -8.04 0.80 2.01
C VAL A 124 -7.48 -0.32 1.13
N SER A 125 -8.33 -0.84 0.25
CA SER A 125 -7.95 -1.87 -0.73
C SER A 125 -7.87 -1.27 -2.13
N HIS A 126 -6.70 -1.39 -2.77
CA HIS A 126 -6.52 -0.99 -4.16
C HIS A 126 -6.56 -2.22 -5.06
N LYS A 127 -7.56 -2.30 -5.94
CA LYS A 127 -7.74 -3.37 -6.93
C LYS A 127 -7.90 -2.74 -8.31
N GLY A 128 -7.35 -3.38 -9.34
CA GLY A 128 -7.56 -2.90 -10.72
C GLY A 128 -8.97 -3.16 -11.23
N PHE A 129 -9.63 -4.22 -10.74
CA PHE A 129 -11.05 -4.48 -10.99
C PHE A 129 -11.77 -4.73 -9.66
N LEU A 130 -12.94 -4.10 -9.53
CA LEU A 130 -13.87 -4.29 -8.42
C LEU A 130 -14.81 -5.48 -8.69
N PRO A 131 -15.68 -5.87 -7.72
CA PRO A 131 -16.61 -6.99 -7.92
C PRO A 131 -17.37 -6.91 -9.24
N GLY A 132 -17.38 -8.01 -9.98
CA GLY A 132 -17.89 -8.06 -11.35
C GLY A 132 -17.13 -9.06 -12.23
N PRO A 133 -17.38 -9.05 -13.55
CA PRO A 133 -16.89 -10.08 -14.48
C PRO A 133 -15.35 -10.17 -14.55
N TYR A 134 -14.63 -9.11 -14.16
CA TYR A 134 -13.18 -9.05 -14.19
C TYR A 134 -12.54 -9.04 -12.81
N GLU A 135 -13.29 -9.28 -11.73
CA GLU A 135 -12.78 -9.16 -10.35
C GLU A 135 -11.50 -9.99 -10.10
N LYS A 136 -11.35 -11.15 -10.75
CA LYS A 136 -10.19 -12.05 -10.60
C LYS A 136 -9.12 -11.85 -11.67
N ARG A 137 -9.30 -10.90 -12.59
CA ARG A 137 -8.35 -10.64 -13.67
C ARG A 137 -7.13 -9.90 -13.11
N LEU A 138 -5.94 -10.30 -13.56
CA LEU A 138 -4.73 -9.53 -13.30
C LEU A 138 -4.82 -8.18 -14.00
N ALA A 139 -4.61 -7.12 -13.22
CA ALA A 139 -4.63 -5.75 -13.71
C ALA A 139 -3.22 -5.17 -13.58
N LEU A 140 -2.55 -5.06 -14.73
CA LEU A 140 -1.39 -4.19 -14.90
C LEU A 140 -1.88 -2.86 -15.49
N ASP A 141 -1.07 -1.83 -15.36
CA ASP A 141 -1.40 -0.47 -15.79
C ASP A 141 -1.88 -0.45 -17.25
N GLU A 142 -1.16 -1.13 -18.14
CA GLU A 142 -1.47 -1.21 -19.57
C GLU A 142 -2.83 -1.85 -19.84
N VAL A 143 -3.19 -2.89 -19.08
CA VAL A 143 -4.51 -3.55 -19.22
C VAL A 143 -5.61 -2.57 -18.84
N VAL A 144 -5.42 -1.79 -17.77
CA VAL A 144 -6.39 -0.79 -17.32
C VAL A 144 -6.46 0.37 -18.31
N GLN A 145 -5.33 0.84 -18.87
CA GLN A 145 -5.32 1.88 -19.89
C GLN A 145 -6.05 1.46 -21.17
N MET A 146 -5.86 0.22 -21.63
CA MET A 146 -6.54 -0.31 -22.81
C MET A 146 -8.04 -0.48 -22.56
N MET A 147 -8.42 -1.11 -21.45
CA MET A 147 -9.83 -1.37 -21.13
C MET A 147 -10.60 -0.11 -20.73
N GLY A 148 -9.93 0.90 -20.19
CA GLY A 148 -10.50 2.21 -19.86
C GLY A 148 -10.65 3.16 -21.05
N GLY A 149 -10.20 2.76 -22.24
CA GLY A 149 -10.26 3.57 -23.46
C GLY A 149 -9.19 4.66 -23.55
N LEU A 150 -8.25 4.73 -22.59
CA LEU A 150 -7.18 5.72 -22.61
C LEU A 150 -6.26 5.52 -23.83
N ALA A 151 -5.89 4.26 -24.10
CA ALA A 151 -5.06 3.92 -25.26
C ALA A 151 -5.67 4.44 -26.57
N TYR A 152 -6.98 4.23 -26.76
CA TYR A 152 -7.72 4.71 -27.93
C TYR A 152 -7.68 6.24 -28.06
N MET A 153 -7.78 6.97 -26.95
CA MET A 153 -7.73 8.44 -26.95
C MET A 153 -6.33 9.00 -27.21
N THR A 154 -5.27 8.25 -26.92
CA THR A 154 -3.88 8.71 -27.01
C THR A 154 -3.14 8.21 -28.25
N GLY A 155 -3.82 7.52 -29.17
CA GLY A 155 -3.24 7.06 -30.44
C GLY A 155 -2.48 5.73 -30.37
N LEU A 156 -2.87 4.85 -29.45
CA LEU A 156 -2.45 3.44 -29.39
C LEU A 156 -3.50 2.51 -30.00
#